data_AF-A0A8T6U4V4-F1
#
_entry.id   AF-A0A8T6U4V4-F1
#
_cell.length_a   1.000
_cell.length_b   1.000
_cell.length_c   1.000
_cell.angle_alpha   90.00
_cell.angle_beta   90.00
_cell.angle_gamma   90.00
#
_symmetry.space_group_name_H-M   'P 1'
#
loop_
_entity.id
_entity.type
_entity.pdbx_description
1 polymer ?
#
loop_
_entity_poly.entity_id
_entity_poly.type
_entity_poly.pdbx_seq_one_letter_code
_entity_poly.pdbx_strand_id
1 'polypeptide(L)' 'MRSGTVIALIGLAMTAAGLVMFYALENIPSSDAPLRAVKHAGTFIGLMGIGVIVAGVLLYLINRPQPTNSMGSDLGT' A
#
# COMPACT_ATOMS: atom_id res chain seq x y z
N MET A 1 11.35 -3.41 14.50
CA MET A 1 10.96 -2.87 13.18
C MET A 1 9.67 -2.08 13.39
N ARG A 2 9.60 -0.80 12.99
CA ARG A 2 8.34 -0.03 13.12
C ARG A 2 7.29 -0.71 12.23
N SER A 3 6.25 -1.28 12.84
CA SER A 3 5.22 -2.08 12.17
C SER A 3 4.68 -1.43 10.88
N GLY A 4 4.48 -0.11 10.88
CA GLY A 4 4.02 0.64 9.70
C GLY A 4 4.95 0.56 8.48
N THR A 5 6.28 0.49 8.67
CA THR A 5 7.24 0.39 7.56
C THR A 5 7.16 -0.96 6.87
N VAL A 6 6.92 -2.03 7.62
CA VAL A 6 6.78 -3.39 7.07
C VAL A 6 5.51 -3.50 6.22
N ILE A 7 4.41 -2.91 6.70
CA ILE A 7 3.11 -2.95 6.02
C ILE A 7 3.16 -2.12 4.73
N ALA A 8 3.82 -0.96 4.75
CA ALA A 8 4.03 -0.16 3.55
C ALA A 8 4.87 -0.91 2.48
N LEU A 9 5.92 -1.63 2.89
CA LEU A 9 6.73 -2.47 1.99
C LEU A 9 5.92 -3.61 1.36
N ILE A 10 5.09 -4.29 2.15
CA ILE A 10 4.21 -5.36 1.64
C ILE A 10 3.18 -4.80 0.64
N GLY A 11 2.58 -3.65 0.95
CA GLY A 11 1.64 -2.98 0.05
C GLY A 11 2.27 -2.56 -1.28
N LEU A 12 3.51 -2.04 -1.24
CA LEU A 12 4.27 -1.71 -2.45
C LEU A 12 4.53 -2.95 -3.31
N ALA A 13 5.01 -4.05 -2.70
CA ALA A 13 5.29 -5.30 -3.40
C ALA A 13 4.01 -5.91 -4.04
N MET A 14 2.89 -5.87 -3.31
CA MET A 14 1.60 -6.36 -3.79
C MET A 14 1.06 -5.51 -4.96
N THR A 15 1.21 -4.19 -4.87
CA THR A 15 0.82 -3.25 -5.96
C THR A 15 1.68 -3.46 -7.20
N ALA A 16 3.00 -3.60 -7.02
CA ALA A 16 3.94 -3.85 -8.12
C ALA A 16 3.65 -5.19 -8.81
N ALA A 17 3.37 -6.26 -8.07
CA ALA A 17 3.00 -7.55 -8.64
C ALA A 17 1.69 -7.48 -9.45
N GLY A 18 0.67 -6.78 -8.94
CA GLY A 18 -0.58 -6.55 -9.69
C GLY A 18 -0.38 -5.76 -10.98
N LEU A 19 0.50 -4.75 -10.96
CA LEU A 19 0.83 -3.93 -12.13
C LEU A 19 1.63 -4.71 -13.18
N VAL A 20 2.62 -5.49 -12.75
CA VAL A 20 3.40 -6.38 -13.63
C VAL A 20 2.49 -7.41 -14.29
N MET A 21 1.58 -8.02 -13.53
CA MET A 21 0.63 -8.99 -14.07
C MET A 21 -0.35 -8.35 -15.06
N PHE A 22 -0.81 -7.13 -14.79
CA PHE A 22 -1.66 -6.37 -15.72
C PHE A 22 -0.95 -6.08 -17.05
N TYR A 23 0.28 -5.54 -17.01
CA TYR A 23 1.06 -5.23 -18.21
C TYR A 23 1.52 -6.48 -18.97
N ALA A 24 1.92 -7.54 -18.26
CA ALA A 24 2.33 -8.79 -18.90
C ALA A 24 1.19 -9.45 -19.67
N LEU A 25 -0.06 -9.29 -19.19
CA LEU A 25 -1.25 -9.85 -19.84
C LEU A 25 -1.84 -8.92 -20.90
N GLU A 26 -1.67 -7.59 -20.78
CA GLU A 26 -2.05 -6.62 -21.83
C GLU A 26 -1.33 -6.92 -23.16
N ASN A 27 -0.10 -7.42 -23.08
CA ASN A 27 0.73 -7.73 -24.25
C ASN A 27 0.39 -9.08 -24.92
N ILE A 28 -0.57 -9.85 -24.38
CA ILE A 28 -1.02 -11.13 -24.95
C ILE A 28 -2.39 -10.92 -25.62
N PRO A 29 -2.50 -11.06 -26.96
CA PRO A 29 -3.77 -10.92 -27.67
C PRO A 29 -4.74 -12.01 -27.20
N SER A 30 -5.70 -11.60 -26.36
CA SER A 30 -6.57 -12.50 -25.64
C SER A 30 -7.88 -12.73 -26.39
N SER A 31 -7.95 -13.81 -27.20
CA SER A 31 -9.23 -14.32 -27.74
C SER A 31 -10.03 -15.16 -26.74
N ASP A 32 -9.41 -15.55 -25.61
CA ASP A 32 -9.93 -16.59 -24.73
C ASP A 32 -10.46 -16.04 -23.39
N ALA A 33 -11.68 -16.45 -23.03
CA ALA A 33 -12.42 -16.06 -21.82
C ALA A 33 -11.63 -16.13 -20.48
N PRO A 34 -10.78 -17.14 -20.19
CA PRO A 34 -10.00 -17.16 -18.95
C PRO A 34 -8.99 -16.02 -18.87
N LEU A 35 -8.42 -15.60 -19.99
CA LEU A 35 -7.40 -14.55 -20.03
C LEU A 35 -8.01 -13.16 -19.73
N ARG A 36 -9.28 -12.96 -20.10
CA ARG A 36 -10.07 -11.77 -19.73
C ARG A 36 -10.39 -11.72 -18.23
N ALA A 37 -10.69 -12.88 -17.62
CA ALA A 37 -10.93 -12.96 -16.17
C ALA A 37 -9.66 -12.64 -15.37
N VAL A 38 -8.50 -13.14 -15.82
CA VAL A 38 -7.21 -12.84 -15.19
C VAL A 38 -6.83 -11.35 -15.38
N LYS A 39 -7.17 -10.73 -16.52
CA LYS A 39 -6.99 -9.28 -16.73
C LYS A 39 -7.74 -8.45 -15.68
N HIS A 40 -9.00 -8.77 -15.39
CA HIS A 40 -9.77 -8.09 -14.34
C HIS A 40 -9.27 -8.40 -12.93
N ALA A 41 -8.80 -9.63 -12.68
CA ALA A 41 -8.21 -10.02 -11.41
C ALA A 41 -6.90 -9.25 -11.13
N GLY A 42 -6.05 -9.02 -12.14
CA GLY A 42 -4.84 -8.21 -12.01
C GLY A 42 -5.12 -6.77 -11.58
N THR A 43 -6.12 -6.13 -12.19
CA THR A 43 -6.59 -4.81 -11.76
C THR A 43 -7.15 -4.83 -10.34
N PHE A 44 -7.89 -5.88 -9.96
CA PHE A 44 -8.42 -6.03 -8.60
C PHE A 44 -7.30 -6.17 -7.55
N ILE A 45 -6.25 -6.93 -7.86
CA ILE A 45 -5.04 -7.07 -7.02
C ILE A 45 -4.32 -5.72 -6.90
N GLY A 46 -4.20 -4.97 -8.00
CA GLY A 46 -3.65 -3.60 -7.98
C GLY A 46 -4.46 -2.64 -7.11
N LEU A 47 -5.80 -2.66 -7.22
CA LEU A 47 -6.70 -1.84 -6.41
C LEU A 47 -6.59 -2.18 -4.91
N MET A 48 -6.50 -3.46 -4.57
CA MET A 48 -6.26 -3.93 -3.20
C MET A 48 -4.90 -3.47 -2.68
N GLY A 49 -3.86 -3.45 -3.52
CA GLY A 49 -2.54 -2.92 -3.18
C GLY A 49 -2.56 -1.45 -2.72
N ILE A 50 -3.37 -0.62 -3.37
CA ILE A 50 -3.57 0.79 -2.97
C ILE A 50 -4.16 0.85 -1.55
N GLY A 51 -5.13 -0.01 -1.23
CA GLY A 51 -5.71 -0.11 0.12
C GLY A 51 -4.69 -0.46 1.20
N VAL A 52 -3.75 -1.37 0.90
CA VAL A 52 -2.67 -1.75 1.83
C VAL A 52 -1.68 -0.61 2.05
N ILE A 53 -1.34 0.16 1.00
CA ILE A 53 -0.49 1.36 1.14
C ILE A 53 -1.17 2.38 2.06
N VAL A 54 -2.47 2.65 1.86
CA VAL A 54 -3.24 3.57 2.72
C VAL A 54 -3.24 3.09 4.18
N ALA A 55 -3.45 1.79 4.42
CA ALA A 55 -3.39 1.21 5.76
C ALA A 55 -1.99 1.34 6.39
N GLY A 56 -0.92 1.15 5.61
CA GLY A 56 0.46 1.35 6.05
C GLY A 56 0.76 2.81 6.44
N VAL A 57 0.26 3.78 5.67
CA VAL A 57 0.38 5.21 5.97
C VAL A 57 -0.41 5.58 7.22
N LEU A 58 -1.64 5.09 7.36
CA LEU A 58 -2.46 5.28 8.57
C LEU A 58 -1.76 4.75 9.82
N LEU A 59 -1.22 3.53 9.75
CA LEU A 59 -0.45 2.96 10.87
C LEU A 59 0.83 3.74 11.15
N TYR A 60 1.49 4.27 10.12
CA TYR A 60 2.64 5.15 10.29
C TYR A 60 2.26 6.44 11.03
N LEU A 61 1.13 7.06 10.68
CA LEU A 61 0.64 8.28 11.33
C LEU A 61 0.20 8.04 12.78
N ILE A 62 -0.56 6.98 13.05
CA ILE A 62 -0.99 6.61 14.41
C ILE A 62 0.21 6.30 15.29
N ASN A 63 1.19 5.58 14.77
CA ASN A 63 2.36 5.17 15.52
C ASN A 63 3.49 6.23 15.51
N ARG A 64 3.22 7.42 14.94
CA ARG A 64 4.18 8.53 14.96
C ARG A 64 4.26 9.04 16.41
N PRO A 65 5.46 9.03 17.02
CA PRO A 65 5.62 9.62 18.35
C PRO A 65 5.21 11.09 18.26
N GLN A 66 4.21 11.45 19.06
CA GLN A 66 3.73 12.82 19.11
C GLN A 66 4.85 13.69 19.69
N PRO A 67 5.15 14.87 19.10
CA PRO A 67 6.08 15.78 19.73
C PRO A 67 5.50 16.16 21.09
N THR A 68 6.17 15.74 22.17
CA THR A 68 5.92 16.31 23.49
C THR A 68 6.19 17.80 23.37
N ASN A 69 5.12 18.57 23.23
CA ASN A 69 5.11 20.00 23.35
C ASN A 69 5.56 20.35 24.77
N SER A 70 6.86 20.59 24.94
CA SER A 70 7.49 21.11 26.15
C SER A 70 7.11 22.59 26.38
N MET A 71 5.83 22.92 26.23
CA MET A 71 5.29 24.27 26.42
C MET A 71 4.65 24.39 27.82
N GLY A 72 5.33 23.88 28.85
CA GLY A 72 4.81 23.82 30.21
C GLY A 72 5.84 23.91 31.34
N SER A 73 7.12 24.16 31.06
CA SER A 73 8.18 24.16 32.07
C SER A 73 8.82 25.54 32.34
N ASP A 74 8.25 26.64 31.86
CA ASP A 74 8.79 28.00 32.04
C ASP A 74 7.89 28.94 32.86
N LEU A 75 6.93 28.41 33.63
CA LEU A 75 6.18 29.20 34.63
C LEU A 75 6.24 28.50 35.99
N GLY A 76 7.39 28.59 36.67
CA GLY A 76 7.51 28.03 38.01
C GLY A 76 8.90 28.01 38.62
N THR A 77 9.61 29.13 38.61
CA THR A 77 10.53 29.58 39.70
C THR A 77 10.87 31.05 39.50
#